data_AF-A0A353LVJ4-F1
#
_entry.id   AF-A0A353LVJ4-F1
#
_cell.length_a   1.000
_cell.length_b   1.000
_cell.length_c   1.000
_cell.angle_alpha   90.00
_cell.angle_beta   90.00
_cell.angle_gamma   90.00
#
_symmetry.space_group_name_H-M   'P 1'
#
loop_
_entity.id
_entity.type
_entity.pdbx_description
1 polymer ?
#
loop_
_entity_poly.entity_id
_entity_poly.type
_entity_poly.pdbx_seq_one_letter_code
_entity_poly.pdbx_strand_id
1 'polypeptide(L)'
;RAIDDLLTQSIEPFELDDATPFKTAYLAGYFANKYDVDATEAQVTANRRIENSTARAFEETVKGFDLVTPLRSQIKLNGGELAYALLPVWLLSTKWRDESYTFAMNGQTGKFVGDLPLDRAAYWRLFGRVFAITAVAMSVVLLTIIGLM
;
A
#
# COMPACT_ATOMS: atom_id res chain seq x y z
N ARG A 1 -3.65 -21.15 0.38
CA ARG A 1 -4.52 -19.94 0.30
C ARG A 1 -3.66 -18.88 -0.38
N ALA A 2 -4.15 -18.28 -1.46
CA ALA A 2 -3.44 -17.18 -2.10
C ALA A 2 -3.28 -16.02 -1.11
N ILE A 3 -2.16 -15.31 -1.20
CA ILE A 3 -1.92 -14.11 -0.41
C ILE A 3 -2.77 -12.99 -1.02
N ASP A 4 -3.33 -12.13 -0.18
CA ASP A 4 -4.14 -11.00 -0.65
C ASP A 4 -3.31 -10.04 -1.52
N ASP A 5 -3.82 -9.70 -2.70
CA ASP A 5 -3.20 -8.77 -3.65
C ASP A 5 -2.94 -7.39 -3.06
N LEU A 6 -3.83 -6.92 -2.18
CA LEU A 6 -3.63 -5.64 -1.51
C LEU A 6 -2.39 -5.68 -0.61
N LEU A 7 -2.18 -6.81 0.05
CA LEU A 7 -1.03 -7.00 0.94
C LEU A 7 0.28 -7.07 0.14
N THR A 8 0.30 -7.83 -0.96
CA THR A 8 1.49 -7.99 -1.82
C THR A 8 1.85 -6.72 -2.57
N GLN A 9 0.86 -5.97 -3.09
CA GLN A 9 1.11 -4.69 -3.75
C GLN A 9 1.59 -3.62 -2.75
N SER A 10 1.17 -3.70 -1.48
CA SER A 10 1.55 -2.71 -0.48
C SER A 10 3.01 -2.78 -0.05
N ILE A 11 3.69 -3.92 -0.24
CA ILE A 11 5.12 -4.09 0.07
C ILE A 11 6.06 -3.68 -1.08
N GLU A 12 5.51 -3.32 -2.24
CA GLU A 12 6.27 -2.70 -3.34
C GLU A 12 6.86 -1.32 -2.94
N PRO A 13 7.92 -0.82 -3.59
CA PRO A 13 8.61 -1.38 -4.77
C PRO A 13 9.66 -2.44 -4.44
N PHE A 14 9.93 -3.33 -5.40
CA PHE A 14 11.06 -4.24 -5.40
C PHE A 14 12.17 -3.69 -6.30
N GLU A 15 13.41 -3.94 -5.92
CA GLU A 15 14.58 -3.56 -6.72
C GLU A 15 14.87 -4.69 -7.71
N LEU A 16 14.61 -4.43 -9.00
CA LEU A 16 14.74 -5.42 -10.08
C LEU A 16 16.07 -5.30 -10.85
N ASP A 17 16.84 -4.23 -10.64
CA ASP A 17 18.10 -3.99 -11.35
C ASP A 17 19.16 -5.06 -11.01
N ASP A 18 19.12 -5.60 -9.79
CA ASP A 18 20.00 -6.66 -9.32
C ASP A 18 19.41 -8.08 -9.51
N ALA A 19 18.39 -8.23 -10.38
CA ALA A 19 17.77 -9.53 -10.63
C ALA A 19 18.77 -10.52 -11.24
N THR A 20 18.84 -11.73 -10.66
CA THR A 20 19.71 -12.81 -11.14
C THR A 20 18.90 -13.93 -11.80
N PRO A 21 19.50 -14.73 -12.70
CA PRO A 21 18.85 -15.90 -13.27
C PRO A 21 18.33 -16.85 -12.18
N PHE A 22 17.08 -17.29 -12.35
CA PHE A 22 16.44 -18.18 -11.39
C PHE A 22 17.23 -19.48 -11.21
N LYS A 23 17.45 -19.85 -9.95
CA LYS A 23 18.03 -21.14 -9.55
C LYS A 23 17.03 -21.87 -8.67
N THR A 24 16.78 -23.15 -8.96
CA THR A 24 15.87 -23.99 -8.15
C THR A 24 16.26 -24.04 -6.68
N ALA A 25 17.55 -23.88 -6.36
CA ALA A 25 18.04 -23.80 -4.98
C ALA A 25 17.36 -22.70 -4.14
N TYR A 26 16.84 -21.63 -4.75
CA TYR A 26 16.11 -20.58 -4.03
C TYR A 26 14.76 -21.05 -3.46
N LEU A 27 14.22 -22.16 -3.94
CA LEU A 27 13.02 -22.79 -3.38
C LEU A 27 13.32 -23.78 -2.26
N ALA A 28 14.59 -24.19 -2.09
CA ALA A 28 14.94 -25.17 -1.09
C ALA A 28 14.82 -24.55 0.32
N GLY A 29 13.87 -25.05 1.12
CA GLY A 29 13.65 -24.58 2.49
C GLY A 29 12.71 -23.37 2.62
N TYR A 30 12.14 -22.87 1.52
CA TYR A 30 11.19 -21.75 1.53
C TYR A 30 9.85 -22.15 0.92
N PHE A 31 8.76 -21.60 1.47
CA PHE A 31 7.46 -21.67 0.82
C PHE A 31 7.41 -20.61 -0.27
N ALA A 32 7.06 -21.02 -1.49
CA ALA A 32 6.79 -20.09 -2.59
C ALA A 32 5.29 -20.12 -2.91
N ASN A 33 4.69 -18.94 -3.04
CA ASN A 33 3.33 -18.84 -3.55
C ASN A 33 3.35 -19.05 -5.07
N LYS A 34 2.48 -19.94 -5.57
CA LYS A 34 2.27 -20.08 -7.00
C LYS A 34 1.39 -18.91 -7.47
N TYR A 35 1.72 -18.34 -8.61
CA TYR A 35 0.85 -17.36 -9.26
C TYR A 35 -0.55 -17.96 -9.50
N ASP A 36 -1.55 -17.16 -9.21
CA ASP A 36 -2.98 -17.48 -9.32
C ASP A 36 -3.70 -16.63 -10.37
N VAL A 37 -3.06 -15.56 -10.83
CA VAL A 37 -3.51 -14.71 -11.94
C VAL A 37 -2.88 -15.16 -13.25
N ASP A 38 -3.66 -15.18 -14.33
CA ASP A 38 -3.16 -15.48 -15.67
C ASP A 38 -2.31 -14.33 -16.23
N ALA A 39 -1.33 -14.68 -17.06
CA ALA A 39 -0.44 -13.72 -17.71
C ALA A 39 -1.19 -12.59 -18.46
N THR A 40 -2.28 -12.94 -19.15
CA THR A 40 -3.06 -11.96 -19.94
C THR A 40 -3.77 -10.96 -19.04
N GLU A 41 -4.28 -11.41 -17.89
CA GLU A 41 -4.90 -10.56 -16.88
C GLU A 41 -3.87 -9.67 -16.18
N ALA A 42 -2.72 -10.25 -15.81
CA ALA A 42 -1.61 -9.51 -15.23
C ALA A 42 -1.12 -8.39 -16.15
N GLN A 43 -1.05 -8.64 -17.46
CA GLN A 43 -0.66 -7.64 -18.47
C GLN A 43 -1.61 -6.44 -18.49
N VAL A 44 -2.93 -6.66 -18.42
CA VAL A 44 -3.92 -5.57 -18.39
C VAL A 44 -3.70 -4.68 -17.17
N THR A 45 -3.47 -5.27 -16.00
CA THR A 45 -3.22 -4.52 -14.76
C THR A 45 -1.87 -3.79 -14.81
N ALA A 46 -0.82 -4.44 -15.28
CA ALA A 46 0.50 -3.82 -15.46
C ALA A 46 0.46 -2.62 -16.40
N ASN A 47 -0.18 -2.76 -17.57
CA ASN A 47 -0.33 -1.69 -18.55
C ASN A 47 -1.04 -0.48 -17.95
N ARG A 48 -2.12 -0.70 -17.18
CA ARG A 48 -2.84 0.38 -16.49
C ARG A 48 -1.96 1.10 -15.46
N ARG A 49 -1.13 0.37 -14.71
CA ARG A 49 -0.17 0.96 -13.75
C ARG A 49 0.91 1.78 -14.47
N ILE A 50 1.41 1.32 -15.61
CA ILE A 50 2.37 2.04 -16.44
C ILE A 50 1.75 3.35 -16.97
N GLU A 51 0.53 3.29 -17.50
CA GLU A 51 -0.17 4.48 -18.00
C GLU A 51 -0.38 5.52 -16.89
N ASN A 52 -0.89 5.09 -15.73
CA ASN A 52 -1.13 5.99 -14.60
C ASN A 52 0.16 6.59 -14.02
N SER A 53 1.22 5.79 -13.88
CA SER A 53 2.51 6.27 -13.38
C SER A 53 3.18 7.23 -14.35
N THR A 54 3.12 6.95 -15.66
CA THR A 54 3.66 7.84 -16.71
C THR A 54 2.90 9.18 -16.73
N ALA A 55 1.57 9.14 -16.64
CA ALA A 55 0.76 10.34 -16.59
C ALA A 55 1.09 11.20 -15.36
N ARG A 56 1.22 10.57 -14.18
CA ARG A 56 1.62 11.26 -12.94
C ARG A 56 3.03 11.83 -13.03
N ALA A 57 4.00 11.07 -13.52
CA ALA A 57 5.37 11.54 -13.69
C ALA A 57 5.43 12.77 -14.61
N PHE A 58 4.61 12.80 -15.67
CA PHE A 58 4.49 13.97 -16.54
C PHE A 58 3.87 15.17 -15.81
N GLU A 59 2.79 14.95 -15.05
CA GLU A 59 2.16 15.99 -14.23
C GLU A 59 3.14 16.62 -13.22
N GLU A 60 3.96 15.79 -12.56
CA GLU A 60 4.99 16.23 -11.60
C GLU A 60 6.10 17.09 -12.23
N THR A 61 6.28 17.05 -13.57
CA THR A 61 7.22 17.96 -14.26
C THR A 61 6.71 19.39 -14.35
N VAL A 62 5.39 19.60 -14.27
CA VAL A 62 4.77 20.92 -14.37
C VAL A 62 4.85 21.60 -12.99
N LYS A 63 5.72 22.60 -12.88
CA LYS A 63 5.95 23.34 -11.63
C LYS A 63 5.50 24.79 -11.76
N GLY A 64 5.03 25.37 -10.66
CA GLY A 64 4.68 26.80 -10.57
C GLY A 64 3.23 27.17 -10.90
N PHE A 65 2.33 26.20 -10.92
CA PHE A 65 0.89 26.40 -11.15
C PHE A 65 0.09 25.79 -9.99
N ASP A 66 -1.00 26.47 -9.59
CA ASP A 66 -1.88 25.99 -8.50
C ASP A 66 -2.82 24.85 -8.95
N LEU A 67 -3.15 24.81 -10.25
CA LEU A 67 -4.01 23.79 -10.85
C LEU A 67 -3.48 23.41 -12.23
N VAL A 68 -3.30 22.11 -12.45
CA VAL A 68 -2.93 21.54 -13.74
C VAL A 68 -4.05 20.59 -14.16
N THR A 69 -4.64 20.83 -15.33
CA THR A 69 -5.70 19.98 -15.88
C THR A 69 -5.20 19.33 -17.17
N PRO A 70 -5.06 17.99 -17.23
CA PRO A 70 -4.66 17.32 -18.45
C PRO A 70 -5.76 17.43 -19.53
N LEU A 71 -5.42 18.01 -20.69
CA LEU A 71 -6.36 18.14 -21.81
C LEU A 71 -6.48 16.83 -22.62
N ARG A 72 -5.35 16.15 -22.83
CA ARG A 72 -5.28 14.88 -23.55
C ARG A 72 -4.05 14.11 -23.10
N SER A 73 -4.22 12.84 -22.78
CA SER A 73 -3.12 11.89 -22.56
C SER A 73 -3.28 10.75 -23.56
N GLN A 74 -2.20 10.41 -24.26
CA GLN A 74 -2.17 9.27 -25.17
C GLN A 74 -0.85 8.54 -24.98
N ILE A 75 -0.90 7.46 -24.22
CA ILE A 75 0.25 6.61 -23.92
C ILE A 75 0.13 5.38 -24.82
N LYS A 76 1.20 5.07 -25.55
CA LYS A 76 1.28 3.89 -26.42
C LYS A 76 2.37 2.97 -25.86
N LEU A 77 1.95 1.79 -25.42
CA LEU A 77 2.85 0.74 -24.94
C LEU A 77 3.25 -0.14 -26.14
N ASN A 78 4.56 -0.33 -26.35
CA ASN A 78 5.09 -1.16 -27.43
C ASN A 78 6.07 -2.20 -26.86
N GLY A 79 6.04 -3.43 -27.41
CA GLY A 79 7.07 -4.45 -27.13
C GLY A 79 7.06 -5.01 -25.70
N GLY A 80 5.90 -5.20 -25.09
CA GLY A 80 5.81 -5.83 -23.77
C GLY A 80 6.21 -7.31 -23.81
N GLU A 81 7.25 -7.68 -23.05
CA GLU A 81 7.62 -9.06 -22.79
C GLU A 81 7.12 -9.50 -21.42
N LEU A 82 6.64 -10.74 -21.33
CA LEU A 82 6.22 -11.33 -20.06
C LEU A 82 7.37 -12.16 -19.48
N ALA A 83 7.83 -11.78 -18.29
CA ALA A 83 8.81 -12.54 -17.53
C ALA A 83 8.26 -12.86 -16.13
N TYR A 84 8.62 -14.03 -15.62
CA TYR A 84 8.30 -14.44 -14.25
C TYR A 84 9.50 -14.15 -13.35
N ALA A 85 9.25 -13.47 -12.23
CA ALA A 85 10.26 -13.18 -11.22
C ALA A 85 9.89 -13.82 -9.88
N LEU A 86 10.88 -14.37 -9.19
CA LEU A 86 10.73 -14.81 -7.80
C LEU A 86 11.23 -13.68 -6.90
N LEU A 87 10.32 -13.10 -6.10
CA LEU A 87 10.62 -11.98 -5.22
C LEU A 87 10.73 -12.43 -3.76
N PRO A 88 11.70 -11.91 -2.99
CA PRO A 88 11.85 -12.26 -1.58
C PRO A 88 10.81 -11.52 -0.74
N VAL A 89 9.96 -12.27 -0.04
CA VAL A 89 8.92 -11.74 0.85
C VAL A 89 8.95 -12.50 2.17
N TRP A 90 8.91 -11.79 3.29
CA TRP A 90 8.69 -12.38 4.61
C TRP A 90 7.21 -12.30 4.96
N LEU A 91 6.63 -13.42 5.37
CA LEU A 91 5.25 -13.50 5.82
C LEU A 91 5.21 -13.92 7.28
N LEU A 92 4.44 -13.19 8.07
CA LEU A 92 4.18 -13.52 9.46
C LEU A 92 2.67 -13.64 9.64
N SER A 93 2.20 -14.81 10.06
CA SER A 93 0.80 -15.02 10.40
C SER A 93 0.68 -15.29 11.90
N THR A 94 -0.09 -14.45 12.60
CA THR A 94 -0.38 -14.60 14.03
C THR A 94 -1.88 -14.74 14.25
N LYS A 95 -2.26 -15.40 15.34
CA LYS A 95 -3.66 -15.54 15.75
C LYS A 95 -3.92 -14.76 17.03
N TRP A 96 -4.96 -13.96 17.04
CA TRP A 96 -5.39 -13.20 18.21
C TRP A 96 -6.92 -13.21 18.29
N ARG A 97 -7.47 -13.65 19.43
CA ARG A 97 -8.93 -13.74 19.67
C ARG A 97 -9.69 -14.44 18.51
N ASP A 98 -9.18 -15.59 18.08
CA ASP A 98 -9.69 -16.40 16.95
C ASP A 98 -9.62 -15.75 15.56
N GLU A 99 -9.11 -14.52 15.44
CA GLU A 99 -8.82 -13.86 14.17
C GLU A 99 -7.36 -14.10 13.76
N SER A 100 -7.13 -14.31 12.46
CA SER A 100 -5.79 -14.51 11.89
C SER A 100 -5.33 -13.21 11.23
N TYR A 101 -4.19 -12.69 11.68
CA TYR A 101 -3.57 -11.48 11.17
C TYR A 101 -2.33 -11.88 10.37
N THR A 102 -2.27 -11.43 9.11
CA THR A 102 -1.13 -11.71 8.23
C THR A 102 -0.40 -10.40 7.94
N PHE A 103 0.91 -10.45 8.12
CA PHE A 103 1.82 -9.37 7.82
C PHE A 103 2.76 -9.80 6.71
N ALA A 104 3.08 -8.87 5.83
CA ALA A 104 4.05 -9.04 4.76
C ALA A 104 5.16 -8.01 4.90
N MET A 105 6.38 -8.43 4.58
CA MET A 105 7.54 -7.55 4.51
C MET A 105 8.28 -7.78 3.21
N ASN A 106 8.65 -6.70 2.55
CA ASN A 106 9.59 -6.73 1.44
C ASN A 106 10.95 -7.23 1.95
N GLY A 107 11.48 -8.31 1.36
CA GLY A 107 12.74 -8.90 1.79
C GLY A 107 13.99 -8.10 1.42
N GLN A 108 13.89 -7.15 0.48
CA GLN A 108 14.99 -6.26 0.09
C GLN A 108 14.97 -4.96 0.91
N THR A 109 13.83 -4.26 0.91
CA THR A 109 13.73 -2.91 1.49
C THR A 109 13.34 -2.90 2.97
N GLY A 110 12.82 -4.02 3.49
CA GLY A 110 12.28 -4.10 4.84
C GLY A 110 10.92 -3.40 5.02
N LYS A 111 10.30 -2.89 3.94
CA LYS A 111 8.97 -2.28 4.00
C LYS A 111 7.96 -3.29 4.53
N PHE A 112 7.29 -2.94 5.62
CA PHE A 112 6.39 -3.82 6.36
C PHE A 112 4.96 -3.33 6.30
N VAL A 113 4.02 -4.24 6.00
CA VAL A 113 2.59 -3.96 5.92
C VAL A 113 1.81 -5.10 6.55
N GLY A 114 0.76 -4.78 7.28
CA GLY A 114 -0.25 -5.73 7.71
C GLY A 114 -1.20 -5.11 8.71
N ASP A 115 -2.31 -5.81 8.95
CA ASP A 115 -3.32 -5.34 9.88
C ASP A 115 -2.90 -5.66 11.31
N LEU A 116 -2.66 -4.62 12.11
CA LEU A 116 -2.38 -4.80 13.53
C LEU A 116 -3.70 -4.97 14.30
N PRO A 117 -3.80 -5.96 15.22
CA PRO A 117 -4.93 -6.06 16.13
C PRO A 117 -4.92 -4.87 17.08
N LEU A 118 -5.83 -3.91 16.88
CA LEU A 118 -6.00 -2.78 17.80
C LEU A 118 -7.00 -3.15 18.90
N ASP A 119 -6.65 -2.83 20.15
CA ASP A 119 -7.60 -2.92 21.25
C ASP A 119 -8.64 -1.80 21.13
N ARG A 120 -9.82 -2.15 20.62
CA ARG A 120 -10.95 -1.22 20.46
C ARG A 120 -11.32 -0.53 21.78
N ALA A 121 -11.20 -1.22 22.93
CA ALA A 121 -11.52 -0.61 24.22
C ALA A 121 -10.52 0.49 24.60
N ALA A 122 -9.22 0.25 24.37
CA ALA A 122 -8.19 1.26 24.58
C ALA A 122 -8.39 2.46 23.63
N TYR A 123 -8.72 2.21 22.36
CA TYR A 123 -9.04 3.24 21.38
C TYR A 123 -10.22 4.12 21.84
N TRP A 124 -11.36 3.52 22.20
CA TRP A 124 -12.55 4.28 22.63
C TRP A 124 -12.31 5.07 23.92
N ARG A 125 -11.51 4.54 24.84
CA ARG A 125 -11.12 5.27 26.06
C ARG A 125 -10.28 6.50 25.73
N LEU A 126 -9.28 6.36 24.86
CA LEU A 126 -8.44 7.48 24.45
C LEU A 126 -9.24 8.52 23.68
N PHE A 127 -10.06 8.09 22.72
CA PHE A 127 -10.95 8.95 21.96
C PHE A 127 -11.90 9.73 22.87
N GLY A 128 -12.58 9.07 23.79
CA GLY A 128 -13.50 9.72 24.73
C GLY A 128 -12.82 10.76 25.62
N ARG A 129 -11.59 10.51 26.06
CA ARG A 129 -10.79 11.48 26.84
C ARG A 129 -10.46 12.73 26.02
N VAL A 130 -9.92 12.54 24.81
CA VAL A 130 -9.55 13.67 23.94
C VAL A 130 -10.80 14.47 23.57
N PHE A 131 -11.88 13.80 23.19
CA PHE A 131 -13.16 14.44 22.85
C PHE A 131 -13.75 15.25 24.00
N ALA A 132 -13.74 14.71 25.23
CA ALA A 132 -14.26 15.43 26.39
C ALA A 132 -13.46 16.72 26.66
N ILE A 133 -12.13 16.66 26.58
CA ILE A 133 -11.25 17.82 26.80
C ILE A 133 -11.50 18.88 25.73
N THR A 134 -11.55 18.50 24.46
CA THR A 134 -11.76 19.45 23.35
C THR A 134 -13.17 20.04 23.39
N ALA A 135 -14.20 19.25 23.72
CA ALA A 135 -15.57 19.73 23.86
C ALA A 135 -15.71 20.77 24.98
N VAL A 136 -15.09 20.53 26.14
CA VAL A 136 -15.08 21.51 27.25
C VAL A 136 -14.34 22.78 26.85
N ALA A 137 -13.16 22.67 26.23
CA ALA A 137 -12.41 23.83 25.76
C ALA A 137 -13.22 24.66 24.75
N MET A 138 -13.83 24.02 23.76
CA MET A 138 -14.69 24.68 22.77
C MET A 138 -15.90 25.36 23.41
N SER A 139 -16.50 24.73 24.43
CA SER A 139 -17.65 25.29 25.15
C SER A 139 -17.27 26.53 25.96
N VAL A 140 -16.11 26.52 26.63
CA VAL A 140 -15.59 27.70 27.34
C VAL A 140 -15.33 28.85 26.36
N VAL A 141 -14.70 28.58 25.22
CA VAL A 141 -14.47 29.59 24.17
C VAL A 141 -15.79 30.16 23.64
N LEU A 142 -16.76 29.31 23.35
CA LEU A 142 -18.08 29.74 22.88
C LEU A 142 -18.78 30.65 23.90
N LEU A 143 -18.75 30.27 25.19
CA LEU A 143 -19.33 31.08 26.26
C LEU A 143 -18.64 32.44 26.41
N THR A 144 -17.31 32.50 26.25
CA THR A 144 -16.58 33.78 26.27
C THR A 144 -16.93 34.68 25.09
N ILE A 145 -17.17 34.12 23.91
CA ILE A 145 -17.55 34.90 22.72
C ILE A 145 -18.99 35.42 22.84
N ILE A 146 -19.92 34.57 23.30
CA ILE A 146 -21.33 34.97 23.50
C ILE A 146 -21.43 36.02 24.62
N GLY A 147 -20.63 35.90 25.70
CA GLY A 147 -20.60 36.89 26.77
C GLY A 147 -19.90 38.21 26.40
N LEU A 148 -19.22 38.26 25.24
CA LEU A 148 -18.59 39.47 24.70
C LEU A 148 -19.50 40.22 23.69
N MET A 149 -20.59 39.59 23.23
CA MET A 149 -21.65 40.21 22.41
C MET A 149 -22.76 40.79 23.29
#